data_AF-A0A2H0QLE5-F1
#
_entry.id   AF-A0A2H0QLE5-F1
#
_cell.length_a   1.000
_cell.length_b   1.000
_cell.length_c   1.000
_cell.angle_alpha   90.00
_cell.angle_beta   90.00
_cell.angle_gamma   90.00
#
_symmetry.space_group_name_H-M   'P 1'
#
loop_
_entity.id
_entity.type
_entity.pdbx_description
1 polymer ?
#
loop_
_entity_poly.entity_id
_entity_poly.type
_entity_poly.pdbx_seq_one_letter_code
_entity_poly.pdbx_strand_id
1 'polypeptide(L)'
;MILSLFTLSCVTDQSDFSDAMDASIGDQKNPAAARAADRLTKGNNGGRTLPDGLQFSREVNNIGGDICPECASARANAGGDVPASRSGGNGKDPKYQVSLRNYPGPSKGCIPVSKVSVSQARNLMASQNISIQNANDLEVRTLGAGLMRIQQLNGGPLSTGMGPRIKGGPYPFIIRSGVESSGQRSDHIQIMKKKSESVVQYVHEYGHLVGNNGGYAAYNSYTGGSKCHITNYAMSSGNEQFAEVFGAFVTEPSSLLNNTRSPAACKKAYEFFAGKFFKNGDRVKECL
;
A
#
# COMPACT_ATOMS: atom_id res chain seq x y z
N MET A 1 -52.40 2.57 28.29
CA MET A 1 -51.77 3.81 27.77
C MET A 1 -50.84 4.33 28.85
N ILE A 2 -49.52 4.16 28.68
CA ILE A 2 -48.41 5.00 29.17
C ILE A 2 -47.20 4.58 28.32
N LEU A 3 -46.69 5.54 27.56
CA LEU A 3 -45.50 5.48 26.71
C LEU A 3 -44.25 5.54 27.62
N SER A 4 -43.29 4.62 27.45
CA SER A 4 -41.92 4.82 27.96
C SER A 4 -41.00 5.10 26.78
N LEU A 5 -40.63 6.37 26.65
CA LEU A 5 -39.55 6.89 25.81
C LEU A 5 -38.20 6.48 26.42
N PHE A 6 -37.42 5.69 25.69
CA PHE A 6 -35.98 5.58 25.93
C PHE A 6 -35.26 6.66 25.12
N THR A 7 -34.83 7.71 25.81
CA THR A 7 -33.88 8.71 25.29
C THR A 7 -32.45 8.20 25.42
N LEU A 8 -31.65 8.52 24.39
CA LEU A 8 -30.24 8.18 24.17
C LEU A 8 -29.32 8.44 25.36
N SER A 9 -28.21 7.70 25.40
CA SER A 9 -26.93 8.20 25.93
C SER A 9 -25.77 7.65 25.09
N CYS A 10 -25.52 8.28 23.93
CA CYS A 10 -24.18 8.24 23.33
C CYS A 10 -23.33 9.24 24.12
N VAL A 11 -22.63 8.77 25.14
CA VAL A 11 -21.53 9.50 25.79
C VAL A 11 -20.31 8.63 25.63
N THR A 12 -19.59 8.80 24.53
CA THR A 12 -18.17 8.44 24.48
C THR A 12 -17.41 9.59 25.12
N ASP A 13 -16.62 9.26 26.14
CA ASP A 13 -15.85 10.21 26.93
C ASP A 13 -14.85 10.97 26.05
N GLN A 14 -14.56 12.22 26.39
CA GLN A 14 -13.72 13.10 25.56
C GLN A 14 -12.27 12.61 25.49
N SER A 15 -11.83 11.81 26.48
CA SER A 15 -10.54 11.10 26.51
C SER A 15 -10.45 10.01 25.44
N ASP A 16 -11.51 9.20 25.29
CA ASP A 16 -11.54 8.09 24.34
C ASP A 16 -11.50 8.59 22.88
N PHE A 17 -12.01 9.80 22.65
CA PHE A 17 -11.93 10.47 21.35
C PHE A 17 -10.52 11.01 21.05
N SER A 18 -9.84 11.58 22.05
CA SER A 18 -8.46 12.06 21.91
C SER A 18 -7.50 10.90 21.63
N ASP A 19 -7.66 9.79 22.36
CA ASP A 19 -6.81 8.60 22.23
C ASP A 19 -7.02 7.90 20.88
N ALA A 20 -8.25 7.86 20.37
CA ALA A 20 -8.55 7.33 19.03
C ALA A 20 -8.01 8.23 17.91
N MET A 21 -7.97 9.56 18.11
CA MET A 21 -7.34 10.48 17.17
C MET A 21 -5.81 10.38 17.20
N ASP A 22 -5.19 10.33 18.37
CA ASP A 22 -3.74 10.19 18.54
C ASP A 22 -3.22 8.86 17.97
N ALA A 23 -4.03 7.79 18.06
CA ALA A 23 -3.73 6.51 17.41
C ALA A 23 -3.86 6.53 15.88
N SER A 24 -4.73 7.39 15.32
CA SER A 24 -4.96 7.52 13.87
C SER A 24 -4.03 8.54 13.19
N ILE A 25 -3.53 9.53 13.92
CA ILE A 25 -2.63 10.57 13.41
C ILE A 25 -1.22 10.23 13.89
N GLY A 26 -0.60 9.25 13.23
CA GLY A 26 0.76 8.78 13.50
C GLY A 26 1.88 9.78 13.17
N ASP A 27 1.66 11.09 13.34
CA ASP A 27 2.72 12.10 13.38
C ASP A 27 2.19 13.41 14.00
N GLN A 28 2.39 13.61 15.32
CA GLN A 28 2.06 14.86 16.02
C GLN A 28 2.88 16.08 15.52
N LYS A 29 3.73 15.92 14.49
CA LYS A 29 4.58 16.99 13.94
C LYS A 29 4.08 17.56 12.61
N ASN A 30 2.94 17.13 12.07
CA ASN A 30 2.39 17.71 10.83
C ASN A 30 1.26 18.73 11.12
N PRO A 31 1.53 20.05 11.01
CA PRO A 31 0.54 21.09 11.31
C PRO A 31 -0.65 21.13 10.34
N ALA A 32 -0.54 20.51 9.15
CA ALA A 32 -1.65 20.39 8.21
C ALA A 32 -2.60 19.26 8.62
N ALA A 33 -2.06 18.14 9.13
CA ALA A 33 -2.86 17.03 9.66
C ALA A 33 -3.65 17.45 10.90
N ALA A 34 -3.03 18.20 11.82
CA ALA A 34 -3.69 18.74 13.00
C ALA A 34 -4.84 19.71 12.63
N ARG A 35 -4.64 20.57 11.63
CA ARG A 35 -5.69 21.52 11.17
C ARG A 35 -6.82 20.84 10.41
N ALA A 36 -6.55 19.81 9.62
CA ALA A 36 -7.58 19.00 8.96
C ALA A 36 -8.43 18.25 9.98
N ALA A 37 -7.81 17.68 11.01
CA ALA A 37 -8.49 17.03 12.11
C ALA A 37 -9.42 18.01 12.85
N ASP A 38 -8.93 19.20 13.20
CA ASP A 38 -9.73 20.21 13.89
C ASP A 38 -10.92 20.71 13.05
N ARG A 39 -10.73 20.93 11.74
CA ARG A 39 -11.83 21.31 10.83
C ARG A 39 -12.90 20.23 10.71
N LEU A 40 -12.49 18.98 10.54
CA LEU A 40 -13.43 17.86 10.34
C LEU A 40 -14.19 17.49 11.61
N THR A 41 -13.60 17.76 12.77
CA THR A 41 -14.23 17.47 14.07
C THR A 41 -15.09 18.63 14.57
N LYS A 42 -14.77 19.89 14.23
CA LYS A 42 -15.59 21.07 14.60
C LYS A 42 -16.63 21.47 13.55
N GLY A 43 -16.36 21.26 12.26
CA GLY A 43 -17.16 21.78 11.16
C GLY A 43 -17.99 20.70 10.45
N ASN A 44 -19.17 20.41 11.01
CA ASN A 44 -20.43 20.20 10.26
C ASN A 44 -21.53 19.45 11.02
N ASN A 45 -21.33 18.94 12.25
CA ASN A 45 -22.42 18.31 13.03
C ASN A 45 -22.07 18.10 14.52
N GLY A 46 -21.56 19.12 15.22
CA GLY A 46 -21.50 19.06 16.70
C GLY A 46 -20.61 17.95 17.31
N GLY A 47 -19.46 17.65 16.69
CA GLY A 47 -18.30 17.13 17.43
C GLY A 47 -18.29 15.67 17.89
N ARG A 48 -18.90 14.70 17.18
CA ARG A 48 -18.86 13.28 17.61
C ARG A 48 -18.74 12.21 16.52
N THR A 49 -18.19 12.52 15.35
CA THR A 49 -17.94 11.48 14.32
C THR A 49 -16.55 11.61 13.75
N LEU A 50 -15.76 10.54 13.84
CA LEU A 50 -14.46 10.43 13.19
C LEU A 50 -14.68 10.53 11.66
N PRO A 51 -13.96 11.43 10.96
CA PRO A 51 -14.06 11.50 9.51
C PRO A 51 -13.59 10.18 8.91
N ASP A 52 -14.23 9.77 7.82
CA ASP A 52 -13.70 8.64 7.06
C ASP A 52 -12.30 8.99 6.52
N GLY A 53 -11.44 7.98 6.35
CA GLY A 53 -10.04 8.20 5.96
C GLY A 53 -9.88 8.90 4.60
N LEU A 54 -10.89 8.85 3.72
CA LEU A 54 -10.89 9.54 2.43
C LEU A 54 -11.23 11.03 2.56
N GLN A 55 -12.07 11.40 3.53
CA GLN A 55 -12.42 12.78 3.85
C GLN A 55 -11.26 13.49 4.55
N PHE A 56 -10.61 12.79 5.50
CA PHE A 56 -9.39 13.28 6.14
C PHE A 56 -8.26 13.53 5.14
N SER A 57 -7.99 12.56 4.27
CA SER A 57 -6.95 12.69 3.24
C SER A 57 -7.23 13.84 2.26
N ARG A 58 -8.51 14.14 1.97
CA ARG A 58 -8.88 15.28 1.10
C ARG A 58 -8.63 16.62 1.78
N GLU A 59 -8.99 16.78 3.04
CA GLU A 59 -8.76 18.04 3.77
C GLU A 59 -7.27 18.34 3.98
N VAL A 60 -6.46 17.33 4.33
CA VAL A 60 -5.01 17.51 4.47
C VAL A 60 -4.37 18.03 3.17
N ASN A 61 -4.86 17.55 2.02
CA ASN A 61 -4.36 17.97 0.71
C ASN A 61 -4.91 19.35 0.29
N ASN A 62 -6.10 19.74 0.74
CA ASN A 62 -6.72 21.04 0.43
C ASN A 62 -6.15 22.20 1.26
N ILE A 63 -5.60 21.93 2.46
CA ILE A 63 -5.00 22.96 3.33
C ILE A 63 -3.65 23.48 2.78
N GLY A 64 -3.06 22.82 1.78
CA GLY A 64 -1.83 23.27 1.11
C GLY A 64 -1.94 24.61 0.36
N GLY A 65 -3.13 25.21 0.29
CA GLY A 65 -3.37 26.51 -0.36
C GLY A 65 -3.30 27.74 0.57
N ASP A 66 -3.47 27.57 1.88
CA ASP A 66 -3.45 28.71 2.82
C ASP A 66 -2.05 28.86 3.43
N ILE A 67 -1.27 29.74 2.82
CA ILE A 67 0.09 30.07 3.23
C ILE A 67 0.05 30.72 4.62
N CYS A 68 0.51 29.98 5.63
CA CYS A 68 0.84 30.53 6.94
C CYS A 68 1.99 31.54 6.77
N PRO A 69 1.80 32.84 7.11
CA PRO A 69 2.84 33.86 6.93
C PRO A 69 4.13 33.57 7.70
N GLU A 70 4.04 32.89 8.84
CA GLU A 70 5.19 32.47 9.64
C GLU A 70 5.97 31.28 9.04
N CYS A 71 5.40 30.58 8.05
CA CYS A 71 6.12 29.55 7.30
C CYS A 71 6.84 30.12 6.06
N ALA A 72 6.48 31.33 5.61
CA ALA A 72 7.11 31.98 4.47
C ALA A 72 8.51 32.54 4.81
N SER A 73 8.74 32.95 6.06
CA SER A 73 10.05 33.43 6.53
C SER A 73 11.09 32.30 6.63
N ALA A 74 10.67 31.05 6.81
CA ALA A 74 11.57 29.88 6.74
C ALA A 74 11.97 29.52 5.29
N ARG A 75 11.18 29.91 4.29
CA ARG A 75 11.48 29.68 2.86
C ARG A 75 12.39 30.74 2.25
N ALA A 76 12.37 31.98 2.77
CA ALA A 76 13.18 33.07 2.22
C ALA A 76 14.69 32.92 2.46
N ASN A 77 15.12 32.09 3.43
CA ASN A 77 16.54 31.82 3.70
C ASN A 77 17.09 30.54 3.02
N ALA A 78 16.29 29.87 2.18
CA ALA A 78 16.70 28.66 1.45
C ALA A 78 16.93 28.91 -0.06
N GLY A 79 17.14 30.17 -0.46
CA GLY A 79 17.38 30.58 -1.85
C GLY A 79 18.78 30.30 -2.37
N GLY A 80 19.28 29.08 -2.19
CA GLY A 80 20.47 28.57 -2.89
C GLY A 80 20.05 27.38 -3.75
N ASP A 81 20.40 27.42 -5.04
CA ASP A 81 20.23 26.35 -6.02
C ASP A 81 20.25 24.98 -5.36
N VAL A 82 19.15 24.23 -5.43
CA VAL A 82 19.12 22.85 -4.95
C VAL A 82 19.95 22.02 -5.95
N PRO A 83 21.19 21.62 -5.61
CA PRO A 83 21.93 20.72 -6.45
C PRO A 83 21.29 19.35 -6.27
N ALA A 84 21.20 18.58 -7.35
CA ALA A 84 20.92 17.15 -7.30
C ALA A 84 21.62 16.54 -6.06
N SER A 85 20.82 15.99 -5.16
CA SER A 85 21.24 15.42 -3.89
C SER A 85 22.55 14.64 -4.07
N ARG A 86 23.63 15.22 -3.54
CA ARG A 86 24.97 14.64 -3.55
C ARG A 86 24.95 13.38 -2.70
N SER A 87 25.35 12.30 -3.35
CA SER A 87 25.87 11.06 -2.77
C SER A 87 26.88 11.37 -1.66
N GLY A 88 26.67 10.76 -0.48
CA GLY A 88 27.61 10.82 0.62
C GLY A 88 27.14 10.04 1.86
N GLY A 89 27.74 8.87 2.10
CA GLY A 89 27.88 8.32 3.45
C GLY A 89 27.42 6.89 3.72
N ASN A 90 28.29 5.92 3.36
CA ASN A 90 28.56 4.66 4.06
C ASN A 90 27.43 3.64 4.33
N GLY A 91 27.12 2.91 3.27
CA GLY A 91 26.59 1.54 3.29
C GLY A 91 26.34 1.14 1.83
N LYS A 92 26.93 0.04 1.33
CA LYS A 92 26.68 -0.40 -0.05
C LYS A 92 25.17 -0.46 -0.29
N ASP A 93 24.75 0.21 -1.37
CA ASP A 93 23.39 0.38 -1.88
C ASP A 93 22.41 -0.74 -1.52
N PRO A 94 21.10 -0.44 -1.35
CA PRO A 94 20.12 -1.52 -1.43
C PRO A 94 20.37 -2.27 -2.75
N LYS A 95 20.31 -3.61 -2.71
CA LYS A 95 20.33 -4.49 -3.90
C LYS A 95 19.45 -3.92 -5.03
N TYR A 96 18.42 -3.16 -4.64
CA TYR A 96 17.46 -2.49 -5.48
C TYR A 96 17.40 -0.97 -5.20
N GLN A 97 18.15 -0.18 -5.97
CA GLN A 97 18.21 1.27 -5.83
C GLN A 97 16.87 1.96 -6.12
N VAL A 98 16.14 1.56 -7.17
CA VAL A 98 14.95 2.30 -7.62
C VAL A 98 13.65 1.64 -7.15
N SER A 99 13.24 0.53 -7.77
CA SER A 99 12.07 -0.28 -7.39
C SER A 99 12.31 -1.73 -7.83
N LEU A 100 11.73 -2.70 -7.12
CA LEU A 100 11.90 -4.13 -7.36
C LEU A 100 11.58 -4.55 -8.80
N ARG A 101 10.59 -3.90 -9.41
CA ARG A 101 10.12 -4.15 -10.79
C ARG A 101 11.17 -3.94 -11.89
N ASN A 102 12.30 -3.33 -11.56
CA ASN A 102 13.38 -3.09 -12.50
C ASN A 102 14.46 -4.18 -12.48
N TYR A 103 14.32 -5.21 -11.63
CA TYR A 103 15.36 -6.20 -11.40
C TYR A 103 14.92 -7.61 -11.79
N PRO A 104 15.82 -8.44 -12.38
CA PRO A 104 15.44 -9.75 -12.91
C PRO A 104 14.87 -10.74 -11.90
N GLY A 105 15.38 -10.74 -10.66
CA GLY A 105 14.91 -11.65 -9.60
C GLY A 105 13.44 -11.40 -9.26
N PRO A 106 13.09 -10.25 -8.66
CA PRO A 106 11.71 -9.91 -8.33
C PRO A 106 10.77 -9.94 -9.54
N SER A 107 11.24 -9.50 -10.72
CA SER A 107 10.39 -9.44 -11.93
C SER A 107 9.94 -10.82 -12.43
N LYS A 108 10.71 -11.89 -12.18
CA LYS A 108 10.30 -13.26 -12.53
C LYS A 108 9.27 -13.84 -11.57
N GLY A 109 9.24 -13.33 -10.34
CA GLY A 109 8.40 -13.89 -9.28
C GLY A 109 8.85 -15.27 -8.80
N CYS A 110 8.11 -15.79 -7.84
CA CYS A 110 8.36 -17.09 -7.25
C CYS A 110 7.99 -18.28 -8.14
N ILE A 111 6.81 -18.15 -8.77
CA ILE A 111 6.23 -19.17 -9.62
C ILE A 111 6.60 -18.79 -11.06
N PRO A 112 7.31 -19.66 -11.80
CA PRO A 112 7.63 -19.38 -13.19
C PRO A 112 6.35 -19.16 -14.00
N VAL A 113 6.29 -18.05 -14.75
CA VAL A 113 5.13 -17.69 -15.58
C VAL A 113 4.75 -18.80 -16.57
N SER A 114 5.74 -19.56 -17.05
CA SER A 114 5.54 -20.71 -17.95
C SER A 114 4.79 -21.89 -17.30
N LYS A 115 4.75 -21.98 -15.96
CA LYS A 115 4.02 -23.03 -15.23
C LYS A 115 2.54 -22.70 -15.00
N VAL A 116 2.10 -21.50 -15.36
CA VAL A 116 0.71 -21.06 -15.20
C VAL A 116 0.04 -21.08 -16.57
N SER A 117 -1.06 -21.81 -16.73
CA SER A 117 -1.84 -21.74 -17.96
C SER A 117 -2.73 -20.49 -17.99
N VAL A 118 -3.17 -20.06 -19.17
CA VAL A 118 -4.11 -18.93 -19.33
C VAL A 118 -5.42 -19.20 -18.58
N SER A 119 -5.96 -20.42 -18.67
CA SER A 119 -7.20 -20.81 -17.97
C SER A 119 -7.03 -20.78 -16.46
N GLN A 120 -5.92 -21.32 -15.94
CA GLN A 120 -5.60 -21.28 -14.52
C GLN A 120 -5.45 -19.84 -14.01
N ALA A 121 -4.75 -18.98 -14.76
CA ALA A 121 -4.61 -17.57 -14.43
C ALA A 121 -5.97 -16.87 -14.35
N ARG A 122 -6.87 -17.11 -15.31
CA ARG A 122 -8.23 -16.53 -15.29
C ARG A 122 -9.07 -17.03 -14.11
N ASN A 123 -8.94 -18.30 -13.73
CA ASN A 123 -9.61 -18.84 -12.54
C ASN A 123 -9.11 -18.17 -11.25
N LEU A 124 -7.80 -17.93 -11.14
CA LEU A 124 -7.21 -17.23 -10.00
C LEU A 124 -7.66 -15.76 -9.91
N MET A 125 -7.82 -15.08 -11.05
CA MET A 125 -8.38 -13.72 -11.08
C MET A 125 -9.86 -13.72 -10.69
N ALA A 126 -10.64 -14.65 -11.24
CA ALA A 126 -12.06 -14.77 -10.94
C ALA A 126 -12.32 -15.04 -9.45
N SER A 127 -11.49 -15.89 -8.81
CA SER A 127 -11.61 -16.17 -7.37
C SER A 127 -11.34 -14.96 -6.48
N GLN A 128 -10.69 -13.92 -7.01
CA GLN A 128 -10.44 -12.64 -6.34
C GLN A 128 -11.34 -11.49 -6.82
N ASN A 129 -12.40 -11.78 -7.59
CA ASN A 129 -13.23 -10.77 -8.25
C ASN A 129 -12.42 -9.77 -9.09
N ILE A 130 -11.43 -10.27 -9.83
CA ILE A 130 -10.55 -9.48 -10.70
C ILE A 130 -10.70 -9.92 -12.15
N SER A 131 -10.50 -8.99 -13.08
CA SER A 131 -10.32 -9.29 -14.50
C SER A 131 -9.03 -8.66 -15.03
N ILE A 132 -8.63 -9.03 -16.26
CA ILE A 132 -7.52 -8.39 -16.96
C ILE A 132 -7.94 -8.04 -18.39
N GLN A 133 -7.59 -6.84 -18.83
CA GLN A 133 -8.00 -6.25 -20.11
C GLN A 133 -6.78 -5.78 -20.90
N ASN A 134 -6.88 -5.79 -22.24
CA ASN A 134 -5.81 -5.41 -23.18
C ASN A 134 -4.50 -6.21 -22.98
N ALA A 135 -4.63 -7.43 -22.46
CA ALA A 135 -3.51 -8.31 -22.13
C ALA A 135 -3.38 -9.44 -23.15
N ASN A 136 -2.14 -9.78 -23.51
CA ASN A 136 -1.80 -11.02 -24.21
C ASN A 136 -1.65 -12.19 -23.23
N ASP A 137 -1.44 -13.40 -23.75
CA ASP A 137 -1.32 -14.61 -22.93
C ASP A 137 -0.15 -14.61 -21.94
N LEU A 138 0.94 -13.92 -22.27
CA LEU A 138 2.06 -13.77 -21.34
C LEU A 138 1.62 -12.92 -20.14
N GLU A 139 1.00 -11.78 -20.39
CA GLU A 139 0.54 -10.83 -19.35
C GLU A 139 -0.53 -11.42 -18.44
N VAL A 140 -1.48 -12.18 -19.03
CA VAL A 140 -2.49 -12.94 -18.28
C VAL A 140 -1.80 -13.93 -17.32
N ARG A 141 -0.81 -14.68 -17.80
CA ARG A 141 -0.05 -15.64 -16.97
C ARG A 141 0.83 -14.95 -15.93
N THR A 142 1.40 -13.78 -16.24
CA THR A 142 2.23 -13.01 -15.30
C THR A 142 1.43 -12.56 -14.08
N LEU A 143 0.24 -11.99 -14.28
CA LEU A 143 -0.68 -11.69 -13.17
C LEU A 143 -1.09 -12.98 -12.45
N GLY A 144 -1.42 -14.04 -13.21
CA GLY A 144 -1.76 -15.35 -12.69
C GLY A 144 -0.69 -15.94 -11.76
N ALA A 145 0.59 -15.82 -12.11
CA ALA A 145 1.71 -16.30 -11.29
C ALA A 145 1.80 -15.57 -9.95
N GLY A 146 1.62 -14.24 -9.95
CA GLY A 146 1.55 -13.44 -8.73
C GLY A 146 0.37 -13.86 -7.84
N LEU A 147 -0.84 -13.94 -8.41
CA LEU A 147 -2.03 -14.35 -7.66
C LEU A 147 -1.96 -15.79 -7.16
N MET A 148 -1.39 -16.72 -7.96
CA MET A 148 -1.17 -18.10 -7.54
C MET A 148 -0.29 -18.14 -6.30
N ARG A 149 0.80 -17.35 -6.27
CA ARG A 149 1.69 -17.30 -5.12
C ARG A 149 1.01 -16.73 -3.88
N ILE A 150 0.25 -15.65 -4.05
CA ILE A 150 -0.54 -15.05 -2.96
C ILE A 150 -1.55 -16.05 -2.40
N GLN A 151 -2.26 -16.78 -3.25
CA GLN A 151 -3.23 -17.78 -2.80
C GLN A 151 -2.57 -18.99 -2.14
N GLN A 152 -1.36 -19.39 -2.55
CA GLN A 152 -0.59 -20.42 -1.83
C GLN A 152 -0.22 -19.98 -0.41
N LEU A 153 0.24 -18.74 -0.26
CA LEU A 153 0.58 -18.14 1.04
C LEU A 153 -0.66 -17.96 1.90
N ASN A 154 -1.82 -17.66 1.32
CA ASN A 154 -3.05 -17.46 2.09
C ASN A 154 -3.87 -18.75 2.31
N GLY A 155 -3.64 -19.81 1.53
CA GLY A 155 -4.49 -21.01 1.52
C GLY A 155 -5.81 -20.85 0.77
N GLY A 156 -5.87 -19.94 -0.20
CA GLY A 156 -7.06 -19.58 -0.97
C GLY A 156 -7.08 -18.09 -1.33
N PRO A 157 -8.20 -17.58 -1.89
CA PRO A 157 -8.38 -16.15 -2.16
C PRO A 157 -8.08 -15.29 -0.92
N LEU A 158 -7.31 -14.21 -1.09
CA LEU A 158 -7.01 -13.23 -0.05
C LEU A 158 -8.14 -12.21 0.03
N SER A 159 -8.91 -12.23 1.13
CA SER A 159 -10.09 -11.37 1.32
C SER A 159 -9.79 -9.87 1.22
N THR A 160 -8.69 -9.42 1.81
CA THR A 160 -8.22 -8.02 1.71
C THR A 160 -7.80 -7.65 0.29
N GLY A 161 -7.51 -8.61 -0.58
CA GLY A 161 -7.19 -8.37 -1.97
C GLY A 161 -8.33 -8.65 -2.94
N MET A 162 -9.57 -8.80 -2.45
CA MET A 162 -10.74 -8.91 -3.32
C MET A 162 -10.98 -7.59 -4.05
N GLY A 163 -11.16 -7.66 -5.37
CA GLY A 163 -11.53 -6.50 -6.17
C GLY A 163 -12.88 -5.94 -5.72
N PRO A 164 -13.04 -4.61 -5.58
CA PRO A 164 -14.34 -4.04 -5.29
C PRO A 164 -15.34 -4.38 -6.41
N ARG A 165 -16.61 -4.54 -6.06
CA ARG A 165 -17.67 -4.72 -7.07
C ARG A 165 -17.82 -3.41 -7.83
N ILE A 166 -17.58 -3.45 -9.14
CA ILE A 166 -17.81 -2.30 -10.02
C ILE A 166 -18.99 -2.57 -10.94
N LYS A 167 -19.67 -1.51 -11.37
CA LYS A 167 -20.75 -1.59 -12.36
C LYS A 167 -20.14 -2.08 -13.67
N GLY A 168 -20.48 -3.31 -14.08
CA GLY A 168 -19.97 -3.92 -15.31
C GLY A 168 -19.04 -5.12 -15.10
N GLY A 169 -18.78 -5.56 -13.87
CA GLY A 169 -18.15 -6.86 -13.61
C GLY A 169 -17.01 -6.83 -12.58
N PRO A 170 -16.05 -7.78 -12.70
CA PRO A 170 -14.89 -7.86 -11.81
C PRO A 170 -13.94 -6.66 -11.97
N TYR A 171 -13.26 -6.30 -10.89
CA TYR A 171 -12.32 -5.17 -10.87
C TYR A 171 -11.13 -5.38 -11.82
N PRO A 172 -10.91 -4.52 -12.82
CA PRO A 172 -10.00 -4.82 -13.92
C PRO A 172 -8.57 -4.36 -13.65
N PHE A 173 -7.62 -5.20 -14.06
CA PHE A 173 -6.27 -4.80 -14.41
C PHE A 173 -6.25 -4.43 -15.90
N ILE A 174 -5.91 -3.19 -16.22
CA ILE A 174 -5.89 -2.68 -17.59
C ILE A 174 -4.46 -2.44 -18.02
N ILE A 175 -4.00 -3.17 -19.04
CA ILE A 175 -2.69 -2.92 -19.64
C ILE A 175 -2.82 -1.74 -20.61
N ARG A 176 -1.96 -0.72 -20.46
CA ARG A 176 -1.98 0.47 -21.32
C ARG A 176 -0.61 0.81 -21.92
N SER A 177 -0.61 1.12 -23.20
CA SER A 177 0.52 1.74 -23.90
C SER A 177 0.43 3.26 -23.76
N GLY A 178 1.58 3.95 -23.78
CA GLY A 178 1.62 5.42 -23.76
C GLY A 178 1.36 6.07 -22.39
N VAL A 179 1.19 5.29 -21.32
CA VAL A 179 1.13 5.80 -19.94
C VAL A 179 2.53 5.82 -19.32
N GLU A 180 2.78 6.79 -18.45
CA GLU A 180 4.09 6.99 -17.80
C GLU A 180 4.28 6.11 -16.55
N SER A 181 3.18 5.67 -15.94
CA SER A 181 3.21 4.89 -14.69
C SER A 181 2.09 3.86 -14.59
N SER A 182 2.37 2.81 -13.82
CA SER A 182 1.35 1.91 -13.28
C SER A 182 0.73 2.54 -12.04
N GLY A 183 -0.45 2.08 -11.64
CA GLY A 183 -1.10 2.60 -10.44
C GLY A 183 -2.47 1.99 -10.18
N GLN A 184 -2.81 1.84 -8.92
CA GLN A 184 -4.17 1.54 -8.48
C GLN A 184 -5.06 2.80 -8.56
N ARG A 185 -6.31 2.63 -9.00
CA ARG A 185 -7.37 3.65 -9.13
C ARG A 185 -8.67 3.12 -8.53
N SER A 186 -9.64 3.98 -8.25
CA SER A 186 -10.90 3.54 -7.61
C SER A 186 -11.66 2.45 -8.38
N ASP A 187 -11.53 2.43 -9.71
CA ASP A 187 -12.28 1.60 -10.65
C ASP A 187 -11.42 0.57 -11.40
N HIS A 188 -10.09 0.65 -11.32
CA HIS A 188 -9.18 -0.29 -11.97
C HIS A 188 -7.75 -0.26 -11.38
N ILE A 189 -6.93 -1.24 -11.75
CA ILE A 189 -5.48 -1.16 -11.66
C ILE A 189 -4.91 -0.96 -13.07
N GLN A 190 -4.11 0.08 -13.26
CA GLN A 190 -3.42 0.33 -14.51
C GLN A 190 -2.02 -0.28 -14.46
N ILE A 191 -1.64 -1.04 -15.50
CA ILE A 191 -0.29 -1.53 -15.69
C ILE A 191 0.30 -0.93 -16.96
N MET A 192 1.45 -0.26 -16.85
CA MET A 192 2.20 0.22 -18.00
C MET A 192 2.69 -0.97 -18.86
N LYS A 193 2.44 -0.93 -20.17
CA LYS A 193 2.81 -2.00 -21.11
C LYS A 193 4.30 -2.38 -21.05
N LYS A 194 5.20 -1.42 -20.83
CA LYS A 194 6.65 -1.70 -20.69
C LYS A 194 7.03 -2.49 -19.43
N LYS A 195 6.10 -2.67 -18.49
CA LYS A 195 6.29 -3.39 -17.21
C LYS A 195 5.33 -4.56 -17.03
N SER A 196 4.49 -4.85 -18.03
CA SER A 196 3.45 -5.88 -17.95
C SER A 196 3.97 -7.32 -18.01
N GLU A 197 5.28 -7.51 -18.19
CA GLU A 197 5.94 -8.82 -18.08
C GLU A 197 6.56 -9.05 -16.69
N SER A 198 6.53 -8.05 -15.80
CA SER A 198 7.11 -8.15 -14.46
C SER A 198 6.06 -8.63 -13.44
N VAL A 199 6.28 -9.79 -12.82
CA VAL A 199 5.37 -10.32 -11.79
C VAL A 199 5.27 -9.36 -10.60
N VAL A 200 6.40 -8.85 -10.10
CA VAL A 200 6.39 -7.92 -8.97
C VAL A 200 5.67 -6.61 -9.28
N GLN A 201 5.61 -6.18 -10.55
CA GLN A 201 4.80 -5.02 -10.93
C GLN A 201 3.31 -5.25 -10.65
N TYR A 202 2.75 -6.40 -11.04
CA TYR A 202 1.34 -6.71 -10.73
C TYR A 202 1.12 -6.86 -9.25
N VAL A 203 2.02 -7.56 -8.56
CA VAL A 203 1.91 -7.80 -7.11
C VAL A 203 2.01 -6.50 -6.32
N HIS A 204 2.86 -5.56 -6.76
CA HIS A 204 2.98 -4.24 -6.15
C HIS A 204 1.68 -3.45 -6.26
N GLU A 205 1.11 -3.32 -7.46
CA GLU A 205 -0.16 -2.60 -7.63
C GLU A 205 -1.34 -3.30 -6.92
N TYR A 206 -1.30 -4.63 -6.90
CA TYR A 206 -2.23 -5.42 -6.10
C TYR A 206 -2.04 -5.17 -4.59
N GLY A 207 -0.80 -4.98 -4.15
CA GLY A 207 -0.44 -4.58 -2.79
C GLY A 207 -1.10 -3.26 -2.40
N HIS A 208 -1.26 -2.30 -3.32
CA HIS A 208 -2.03 -1.09 -3.04
C HIS A 208 -3.51 -1.37 -2.80
N LEU A 209 -4.13 -2.26 -3.60
CA LEU A 209 -5.51 -2.68 -3.36
C LEU A 209 -5.66 -3.36 -1.99
N VAL A 210 -4.76 -4.29 -1.67
CA VAL A 210 -4.70 -4.97 -0.37
C VAL A 210 -4.55 -3.97 0.78
N GLY A 211 -3.67 -3.00 0.61
CA GLY A 211 -3.41 -1.95 1.57
C GLY A 211 -4.63 -1.07 1.84
N ASN A 212 -5.29 -0.60 0.78
CA ASN A 212 -6.52 0.20 0.84
C ASN A 212 -7.67 -0.54 1.54
N ASN A 213 -7.71 -1.88 1.41
CA ASN A 213 -8.69 -2.75 2.05
C ASN A 213 -8.30 -3.17 3.49
N GLY A 214 -7.44 -2.37 4.16
CA GLY A 214 -7.07 -2.56 5.57
C GLY A 214 -5.68 -3.13 5.81
N GLY A 215 -4.97 -3.56 4.77
CA GLY A 215 -3.59 -4.07 4.89
C GLY A 215 -2.61 -3.05 5.47
N TYR A 216 -2.76 -1.76 5.13
CA TYR A 216 -1.88 -0.69 5.63
C TYR A 216 -1.96 -0.55 7.15
N ALA A 217 -3.17 -0.53 7.71
CA ALA A 217 -3.39 -0.36 9.14
C ALA A 217 -2.80 -1.54 9.93
N ALA A 218 -3.06 -2.78 9.48
CA ALA A 218 -2.51 -3.98 10.10
C ALA A 218 -0.96 -4.00 10.06
N TYR A 219 -0.37 -3.62 8.92
CA TYR A 219 1.07 -3.55 8.77
C TYR A 219 1.71 -2.48 9.66
N ASN A 220 1.15 -1.27 9.66
CA ASN A 220 1.66 -0.17 10.48
C ASN A 220 1.55 -0.46 11.97
N SER A 221 0.43 -1.05 12.41
CA SER A 221 0.24 -1.48 13.80
C SER A 221 1.30 -2.50 14.23
N TYR A 222 1.58 -3.51 13.40
CA TYR A 222 2.60 -4.50 13.72
C TYR A 222 4.02 -3.92 13.69
N THR A 223 4.35 -3.14 12.66
CA THR A 223 5.70 -2.61 12.47
C THR A 223 6.01 -1.43 13.40
N GLY A 224 5.01 -0.76 13.95
CA GLY A 224 5.16 0.48 14.71
C GLY A 224 5.70 1.61 13.81
N GLY A 225 5.30 1.62 12.53
CA GLY A 225 5.77 2.60 11.54
C GLY A 225 7.22 2.43 11.07
N SER A 226 7.93 1.39 11.55
CA SER A 226 9.32 1.11 11.12
C SER A 226 9.36 0.79 9.62
N LYS A 227 10.14 1.56 8.86
CA LYS A 227 10.25 1.40 7.40
C LYS A 227 11.37 0.44 7.02
N CYS A 228 11.05 -0.52 6.16
CA CYS A 228 12.02 -1.39 5.52
C CYS A 228 12.53 -0.74 4.22
N HIS A 229 13.79 -0.33 4.21
CA HIS A 229 14.46 0.32 3.10
C HIS A 229 14.86 -0.71 2.03
N ILE A 230 13.88 -1.41 1.48
CA ILE A 230 14.07 -2.41 0.42
C ILE A 230 14.43 -1.75 -0.91
N THR A 231 13.81 -0.59 -1.19
CA THR A 231 14.07 0.26 -2.36
C THR A 231 13.96 1.73 -1.96
N ASN A 232 14.49 2.65 -2.78
CA ASN A 232 14.21 4.07 -2.55
C ASN A 232 12.74 4.42 -2.82
N TYR A 233 12.09 3.70 -3.72
CA TYR A 233 10.66 3.90 -4.00
C TYR A 233 9.78 3.57 -2.78
N ALA A 234 10.11 2.52 -2.03
CA ALA A 234 9.43 2.18 -0.78
C ALA A 234 9.44 3.34 0.24
N MET A 235 10.47 4.20 0.21
CA MET A 235 10.60 5.31 1.15
C MET A 235 9.78 6.55 0.77
N SER A 236 9.23 6.59 -0.44
CA SER A 236 8.52 7.76 -0.97
C SER A 236 7.19 8.03 -0.24
N SER A 237 6.49 6.99 0.21
CA SER A 237 5.27 7.13 1.03
C SER A 237 5.00 5.85 1.83
N GLY A 238 4.10 5.92 2.83
CA GLY A 238 3.69 4.73 3.59
C GLY A 238 2.98 3.67 2.73
N ASN A 239 2.23 4.10 1.72
CA ASN A 239 1.52 3.19 0.82
C ASN A 239 2.51 2.44 -0.09
N GLU A 240 3.51 3.15 -0.60
CA GLU A 240 4.59 2.58 -1.40
C GLU A 240 5.49 1.65 -0.58
N GLN A 241 5.74 2.01 0.68
CA GLN A 241 6.45 1.16 1.64
C GLN A 241 5.77 -0.20 1.77
N PHE A 242 4.45 -0.21 1.98
CA PHE A 242 3.70 -1.47 2.08
C PHE A 242 3.72 -2.23 0.75
N ALA A 243 3.42 -1.58 -0.37
CA ALA A 243 3.32 -2.25 -1.67
C ALA A 243 4.65 -2.84 -2.14
N GLU A 244 5.77 -2.15 -1.94
CA GLU A 244 7.11 -2.67 -2.26
C GLU A 244 7.50 -3.85 -1.35
N VAL A 245 7.25 -3.76 -0.04
CA VAL A 245 7.56 -4.87 0.88
C VAL A 245 6.64 -6.08 0.62
N PHE A 246 5.35 -5.84 0.37
CA PHE A 246 4.41 -6.89 -0.03
C PHE A 246 4.87 -7.57 -1.32
N GLY A 247 5.27 -6.77 -2.31
CA GLY A 247 5.90 -7.23 -3.55
C GLY A 247 7.12 -8.11 -3.27
N ALA A 248 8.08 -7.63 -2.48
CA ALA A 248 9.29 -8.36 -2.11
C ALA A 248 8.96 -9.69 -1.42
N PHE A 249 8.06 -9.70 -0.44
CA PHE A 249 7.71 -10.91 0.29
C PHE A 249 7.14 -11.99 -0.63
N VAL A 250 6.27 -11.60 -1.56
CA VAL A 250 5.60 -12.53 -2.48
C VAL A 250 6.55 -13.02 -3.59
N THR A 251 7.43 -12.16 -4.11
CA THR A 251 8.22 -12.46 -5.32
C THR A 251 9.68 -12.81 -5.08
N GLU A 252 10.31 -12.23 -4.05
CA GLU A 252 11.72 -12.47 -3.72
C GLU A 252 11.99 -12.21 -2.22
N PRO A 253 11.48 -13.08 -1.33
CA PRO A 253 11.51 -12.84 0.11
C PRO A 253 12.90 -12.77 0.73
N SER A 254 13.91 -13.38 0.09
CA SER A 254 15.31 -13.32 0.52
C SER A 254 15.84 -11.88 0.55
N SER A 255 15.27 -10.98 -0.25
CA SER A 255 15.63 -9.56 -0.25
C SER A 255 15.27 -8.81 1.04
N LEU A 256 14.25 -9.29 1.78
CA LEU A 256 13.88 -8.75 3.09
C LEU A 256 14.79 -9.29 4.19
N LEU A 257 15.13 -10.58 4.12
CA LEU A 257 16.00 -11.25 5.10
C LEU A 257 17.46 -10.79 5.01
N ASN A 258 17.95 -10.59 3.77
CA ASN A 258 19.33 -10.22 3.49
C ASN A 258 19.51 -8.70 3.33
N ASN A 259 18.53 -7.90 3.74
CA ASN A 259 18.60 -6.44 3.63
C ASN A 259 19.68 -5.88 4.57
N THR A 260 20.60 -5.09 4.04
CA THR A 260 21.71 -4.50 4.82
C THR A 260 21.44 -3.07 5.28
N ARG A 261 20.46 -2.38 4.69
CA ARG A 261 20.19 -0.95 4.94
C ARG A 261 19.33 -0.74 6.18
N SER A 262 18.34 -1.60 6.39
CA SER A 262 17.45 -1.58 7.54
C SER A 262 17.06 -3.01 7.95
N PRO A 263 18.04 -3.86 8.33
CA PRO A 263 17.85 -5.30 8.55
C PRO A 263 16.73 -5.59 9.56
N ALA A 264 16.70 -4.87 10.69
CA ALA A 264 15.69 -5.06 11.72
C ALA A 264 14.27 -4.75 11.21
N ALA A 265 14.08 -3.64 10.49
CA ALA A 265 12.78 -3.25 9.95
C ALA A 265 12.32 -4.20 8.84
N CYS A 266 13.22 -4.63 7.95
CA CYS A 266 12.90 -5.59 6.89
C CYS A 266 12.61 -6.99 7.42
N LYS A 267 13.33 -7.44 8.44
CA LYS A 267 13.03 -8.69 9.16
C LYS A 267 11.65 -8.62 9.81
N LYS A 268 11.33 -7.52 10.49
CA LYS A 268 10.00 -7.32 11.10
C LYS A 268 8.88 -7.34 10.05
N ALA A 269 9.13 -6.73 8.90
CA ALA A 269 8.21 -6.75 7.78
C ALA A 269 8.01 -8.16 7.20
N TYR A 270 9.09 -8.95 7.08
CA TYR A 270 9.01 -10.37 6.71
C TYR A 270 8.18 -11.17 7.74
N GLU A 271 8.43 -10.99 9.03
CA GLU A 271 7.71 -11.67 10.12
C GLU A 271 6.21 -11.36 10.13
N PHE A 272 5.84 -10.12 9.84
CA PHE A 272 4.44 -9.74 9.67
C PHE A 272 3.76 -10.60 8.60
N PHE A 273 4.33 -10.65 7.40
CA PHE A 273 3.70 -11.39 6.31
C PHE A 273 3.76 -12.91 6.52
N ALA A 274 4.87 -13.43 7.06
CA ALA A 274 5.05 -14.86 7.30
C ALA A 274 4.20 -15.41 8.46
N GLY A 275 3.97 -14.62 9.51
CA GLY A 275 3.39 -15.10 10.76
C GLY A 275 2.09 -14.44 11.19
N LYS A 276 1.67 -13.34 10.57
CA LYS A 276 0.46 -12.58 10.97
C LYS A 276 -0.53 -12.33 9.84
N PHE A 277 -0.05 -11.95 8.67
CA PHE A 277 -0.91 -11.52 7.58
C PHE A 277 -1.47 -12.70 6.77
N PHE A 278 -0.60 -13.59 6.32
CA PHE A 278 -0.98 -14.76 5.54
C PHE A 278 -1.20 -15.99 6.43
N LYS A 279 -2.28 -16.74 6.18
CA LYS A 279 -2.59 -17.96 6.96
C LYS A 279 -1.50 -19.04 6.85
N ASN A 280 -0.93 -19.23 5.67
CA ASN A 280 0.17 -20.14 5.38
C ASN A 280 1.42 -19.35 4.97
N GLY A 281 1.68 -18.24 5.66
CA GLY A 281 2.78 -17.32 5.32
C GLY A 281 4.16 -17.98 5.40
N ASP A 282 4.32 -19.05 6.18
CA ASP A 282 5.55 -19.84 6.30
C ASP A 282 5.97 -20.55 5.00
N ARG A 283 5.01 -20.81 4.10
CA ARG A 283 5.27 -21.30 2.73
C ARG A 283 6.10 -20.33 1.90
N VAL A 284 6.34 -19.10 2.38
CA VAL A 284 7.30 -18.16 1.80
C VAL A 284 8.68 -18.81 1.58
N LYS A 285 9.08 -19.77 2.42
CA LYS A 285 10.33 -20.53 2.33
C LYS A 285 10.51 -21.33 1.04
N GLU A 286 9.43 -21.70 0.36
CA GLU A 286 9.47 -22.35 -0.95
C GLU A 286 10.07 -21.45 -2.06
N CYS A 287 10.33 -20.19 -1.73
CA CYS A 287 10.82 -19.14 -2.62
C CYS A 287 12.18 -18.54 -2.24
N LEU A 288 12.83 -19.11 -1.22
CA LEU A 288 14.15 -18.70 -0.75
C LEU A 288 15.22 -19.53 -1.45
#